data_AF-A0A1X0WAE2-F1
#
_entry.id   AF-A0A1X0WAE2-F1
#
_cell.length_a   1.000
_cell.length_b   1.000
_cell.length_c   1.000
_cell.angle_alpha   90.00
_cell.angle_beta   90.00
_cell.angle_gamma   90.00
#
_symmetry.space_group_name_H-M   'P 1'
#
loop_
_entity.id
_entity.type
_entity.pdbx_description
1 polymer ?
#
loop_
_entity_poly.entity_id
_entity_poly.type
_entity_poly.pdbx_seq_one_letter_code
_entity_poly.pdbx_strand_id
1 'polypeptide(L)' 'MADIIDQAMEEFEHHLNAAIANRAKPVPPSLICKNGDCGQPSLNGTRYCSCECREDHEKEVWSIKNRKISR' A
#
# COMPACT_ATOMS: atom_id res chain seq x y z
N MET A 1 -7.49 -37.98 -13.29
CA MET A 1 -6.84 -37.10 -14.28
C MET A 1 -7.29 -35.71 -13.88
N ALA A 2 -6.39 -34.85 -13.42
CA ALA A 2 -6.75 -33.46 -13.20
C ALA A 2 -7.15 -32.86 -14.55
N ASP A 3 -8.32 -32.24 -14.62
CA ASP A 3 -8.73 -31.54 -15.83
C ASP A 3 -8.22 -30.08 -15.81
N ILE A 4 -8.59 -29.31 -16.83
CA ILE A 4 -8.17 -27.92 -16.95
C ILE A 4 -8.72 -27.06 -15.80
N ILE A 5 -9.86 -27.46 -15.21
CA ILE A 5 -10.50 -26.74 -14.11
C ILE A 5 -9.71 -26.98 -12.82
N ASP A 6 -9.32 -28.23 -12.56
CA ASP A 6 -8.51 -28.58 -11.39
C ASP A 6 -7.17 -27.82 -11.37
N GLN A 7 -6.47 -27.76 -12.51
CA GLN A 7 -5.20 -27.03 -12.62
C GLN A 7 -5.40 -25.52 -12.43
N ALA A 8 -6.45 -24.93 -13.01
CA ALA A 8 -6.73 -23.50 -12.87
C ALA A 8 -7.07 -23.11 -11.42
N MET A 9 -7.77 -23.98 -10.69
CA MET A 9 -8.05 -23.76 -9.26
C MET A 9 -6.77 -23.81 -8.43
N GLU A 10 -5.90 -24.77 -8.68
CA GLU A 10 -4.62 -24.89 -7.96
C GLU A 10 -3.72 -23.66 -8.19
N GLU A 11 -3.65 -23.17 -9.44
CA GLU A 11 -2.92 -21.95 -9.78
C GLU A 11 -3.52 -20.71 -9.09
N PHE A 12 -4.86 -20.61 -9.04
CA PHE A 12 -5.54 -19.54 -8.33
C PHE A 12 -5.24 -19.55 -6.84
N GLU A 13 -5.36 -20.71 -6.18
CA GLU A 13 -5.07 -20.87 -4.76
C GLU A 13 -3.61 -20.52 -4.45
N HIS A 14 -2.68 -20.98 -5.28
CA HIS A 14 -1.26 -20.65 -5.14
C HIS A 14 -1.03 -19.13 -5.22
N HIS A 15 -1.60 -18.45 -6.22
CA HIS A 15 -1.49 -17.00 -6.35
C HIS A 15 -2.13 -16.24 -5.19
N LEU A 16 -3.31 -16.68 -4.74
CA LEU A 16 -4.00 -16.09 -3.60
C LEU A 16 -3.17 -16.20 -2.32
N ASN A 17 -2.67 -17.40 -2.04
CA ASN A 17 -1.85 -17.68 -0.86
C ASN A 17 -0.55 -16.87 -0.87
N ALA A 18 0.10 -16.79 -2.03
CA ALA A 18 1.28 -15.95 -2.20
C ALA A 18 0.97 -14.46 -1.96
N ALA A 19 -0.15 -13.95 -2.48
CA ALA A 19 -0.57 -12.56 -2.27
C ALA A 19 -0.89 -12.26 -0.80
N ILE A 20 -1.59 -13.18 -0.11
CA ILE A 20 -1.91 -13.05 1.31
C ILE A 20 -0.63 -13.07 2.16
N ALA A 21 0.31 -13.98 1.86
CA ALA A 21 1.56 -14.11 2.58
C ALA A 21 2.46 -12.87 2.43
N ASN A 22 2.49 -12.28 1.22
CA ASN A 22 3.34 -11.12 0.91
C ASN A 22 2.68 -9.76 1.14
N ARG A 23 1.42 -9.72 1.61
CA ARG A 23 0.72 -8.44 1.84
C ARG A 23 1.49 -7.60 2.87
N ALA A 24 1.76 -6.34 2.54
CA ALA A 24 2.39 -5.42 3.47
C ALA A 24 1.50 -5.24 4.71
N LYS A 25 2.08 -5.40 5.90
CA LYS A 25 1.36 -5.17 7.17
C LYS A 25 0.94 -3.70 7.26
N PRO A 26 -0.25 -3.40 7.81
CA PRO A 26 -0.65 -2.03 8.07
C PRO A 26 0.37 -1.40 9.01
N VAL A 27 0.96 -0.29 8.58
CA VAL A 27 1.96 0.40 9.36
C VAL A 27 1.23 1.07 10.56
N PRO A 28 1.83 1.18 11.76
CA PRO A 28 1.17 1.78 12.95
C PRO A 28 0.94 3.31 12.87
N PRO A 29 -0.22 3.84 13.31
CA PRO A 29 -0.54 5.27 13.22
C PRO A 29 0.53 6.15 13.87
N SER A 30 0.78 7.33 13.29
CA SER A 30 1.79 8.28 13.77
C SER A 30 1.12 9.43 14.51
N LEU A 31 1.73 9.90 15.61
CA LEU A 31 1.22 11.05 16.37
C LEU A 31 1.25 12.36 15.56
N ILE A 32 2.21 12.48 14.64
CA ILE A 32 2.39 13.64 13.76
C ILE A 32 2.07 13.25 12.32
N CYS A 33 1.49 14.20 11.57
CA CYS A 33 1.15 14.05 10.17
C CYS A 33 2.39 13.64 9.37
N LYS A 34 2.23 12.59 8.56
CA LYS A 34 3.30 12.05 7.71
C LYS A 34 3.60 12.93 6.50
N ASN A 35 2.70 13.84 6.13
CA ASN A 35 3.02 14.87 5.14
C ASN A 35 4.05 15.82 5.77
N GLY A 36 5.32 15.68 5.37
CA GLY A 36 6.50 16.19 6.07
C GLY A 36 6.46 17.70 6.36
N ASP A 37 5.72 18.46 5.55
CA ASP A 37 5.62 19.92 5.66
C ASP A 37 4.43 20.41 6.51
N CYS A 38 3.54 19.50 6.93
CA CYS A 38 2.31 19.90 7.62
C CYS A 38 2.53 20.15 9.12
N GLY A 39 3.27 19.28 9.81
CA GLY A 39 3.58 19.41 11.24
C GLY A 39 2.39 19.31 12.21
N GLN A 40 1.16 19.14 11.72
CA GLN A 40 -0.04 19.00 12.55
C GLN A 40 -0.15 17.59 13.18
N PRO A 41 -0.86 17.44 14.31
CA PRO A 41 -1.15 16.12 14.86
C PRO A 41 -2.01 15.29 13.90
N SER A 42 -1.76 14.00 13.83
CA SER A 42 -2.60 13.09 13.04
C SER A 42 -3.96 12.88 13.72
N LEU A 43 -4.98 12.59 12.91
CA LEU A 43 -6.26 12.12 13.44
C LEU A 43 -6.12 10.73 14.07
N ASN A 44 -6.99 10.42 15.03
CA ASN A 44 -6.97 9.14 15.73
C ASN A 44 -7.06 7.97 14.75
N GLY A 45 -6.11 7.04 14.84
CA GLY A 45 -6.04 5.86 13.95
C GLY A 45 -5.53 6.14 12.54
N THR A 46 -5.17 7.39 12.22
CA THR A 46 -4.57 7.75 10.93
C THR A 46 -3.12 8.21 11.11
N ARG A 47 -2.49 8.60 10.00
CA ARG A 47 -1.14 9.18 9.95
C ARG A 47 -1.14 10.60 9.42
N TYR A 48 -2.33 11.17 9.23
CA TYR A 48 -2.51 12.40 8.51
C TYR A 48 -3.52 13.25 9.27
N CYS A 49 -3.31 14.56 9.29
CA CYS A 49 -4.23 15.51 9.88
C CYS A 49 -5.52 15.69 9.04
N SER A 50 -5.45 15.38 7.74
CA SER A 50 -6.57 15.51 6.80
C SER A 50 -6.42 14.55 5.62
N CYS A 51 -7.49 14.41 4.82
CA CYS A 51 -7.47 13.65 3.57
C CYS A 51 -6.53 14.26 2.54
N GLU A 52 -6.44 15.58 2.49
CA GLU A 52 -5.55 16.30 1.55
C GLU A 52 -4.09 15.93 1.80
N CYS A 53 -3.64 15.97 3.06
CA CYS A 53 -2.26 15.60 3.41
C CYS A 53 -1.94 14.12 3.10
N ARG A 54 -2.95 13.23 3.12
CA ARG A 54 -2.76 11.85 2.68
C ARG A 54 -2.52 11.79 1.18
N GLU A 55 -3.37 12.45 0.41
CA GLU A 55 -3.33 12.43 -1.05
C GLU A 55 -2.07 13.08 -1.62
N ASP A 56 -1.63 14.19 -1.04
CA ASP A 56 -0.37 14.86 -1.41
C ASP A 56 0.83 13.94 -1.19
N HIS A 57 0.94 13.32 -0.01
CA HIS A 57 2.01 12.37 0.28
C HIS A 57 1.92 11.11 -0.62
N GLU A 58 0.73 10.63 -0.97
CA GLU A 58 0.57 9.53 -1.93
C GLU A 58 1.06 9.90 -3.35
N LYS A 59 0.75 11.11 -3.83
CA LYS A 59 1.25 11.63 -5.11
C LYS A 59 2.76 11.79 -5.11
N GLU A 60 3.34 12.28 -4.02
CA GLU A 60 4.79 12.39 -3.85
C GLU A 60 5.46 11.02 -3.94
N VAL A 61 4.97 10.04 -3.16
CA VAL A 61 5.49 8.67 -3.16
C VAL A 61 5.37 8.02 -4.55
N TRP A 62 4.25 8.24 -5.25
CA TRP A 62 4.07 7.78 -6.62
C TRP A 62 5.09 8.43 -7.56
N SER A 63 5.26 9.74 -7.47
CA SER A 63 6.24 10.49 -8.28
C SER A 63 7.66 9.98 -8.05
N ILE A 64 8.07 9.75 -6.79
CA ILE A 64 9.39 9.20 -6.45
C ILE A 64 9.59 7.80 -7.05
N LYS A 65 8.58 6.94 -7.00
CA LYS A 65 8.64 5.58 -7.56
C LYS A 65 8.78 5.61 -9.09
N ASN A 66 8.03 6.46 -9.77
CA ASN A 66 7.99 6.52 -11.24
C ASN A 66 9.11 7.38 -11.84
N ARG A 67 9.65 8.36 -11.10
CA ARG A 67 10.84 9.14 -11.52
C ARG A 67 12.08 8.28 -11.73
N LYS A 68 12.15 7.09 -11.14
CA LYS A 68 13.26 6.13 -11.33
C LYS A 68 13.26 5.44 -12.71
N ILE A 69 12.28 5.71 -13.59
CA ILE A 69 12.16 5.13 -14.95
C ILE A 69 12.77 6.06 -16.02
N SER A 70 13.79 6.86 -15.69
CA SER A 70 14.40 7.78 -16.66
C SER A 70 15.92 7.85 -16.56
N ARG A 71 16.57 6.69 -16.49
CA ARG A 71 18.03 6.62 -16.62
C ARG A 71 18.47 5.42 -17.43
#